data_AF-A0A9E3UM78-F1
#
_entry.id   AF-A0A9E3UM78-F1
#
_cell.length_a   1.000
_cell.length_b   1.000
_cell.length_c   1.000
_cell.angle_alpha   90.00
_cell.angle_beta   90.00
_cell.angle_gamma   90.00
#
_symmetry.space_group_name_H-M   'P 1'
#
loop_
_entity.id
_entity.type
_entity.pdbx_description
1 polymer ?
#
loop_
_entity_poly.entity_id
_entity_poly.type
_entity_poly.pdbx_seq_one_letter_code
_entity_poly.pdbx_strand_id
1 'polypeptide(L)'
;MKNQRAAFVAGIAIMSLCGCGGQSDDGVVYDANALLDSAISETVTVPEGEAVPVPSDPRASYRLVSWSRMENGNLEALTRRDGPSGTSFARREIDCDAMTFRYLGEGDTLAEAEADSPNLGEMSALLPGSISTEVSEFVCRRARV
;
A
#
# COMPACT_ATOMS: atom_id res chain seq x y z
N MET A 1 -57.48 -1.85 18.52
CA MET A 1 -58.66 -0.99 18.28
C MET A 1 -58.17 0.44 18.10
N LYS A 2 -58.59 1.09 16.98
CA LYS A 2 -58.64 2.55 16.67
C LYS A 2 -57.29 3.31 16.60
N ASN A 3 -56.71 3.67 15.45
CA ASN A 3 -57.07 4.64 14.37
C ASN A 3 -57.32 6.10 14.80
N GLN A 4 -56.57 7.03 14.18
CA GLN A 4 -56.91 8.37 13.61
C GLN A 4 -55.74 9.38 13.85
N ARG A 5 -55.07 10.04 12.89
CA ARG A 5 -55.39 10.88 11.70
C ARG A 5 -55.41 12.41 11.98
N ALA A 6 -54.79 13.15 11.04
CA ALA A 6 -54.88 14.59 10.70
C ALA A 6 -54.10 15.59 11.58
N ALA A 7 -53.06 16.29 11.10
CA ALA A 7 -52.97 17.34 10.05
C ALA A 7 -53.35 18.74 10.58
N PHE A 8 -52.41 19.70 10.59
CA PHE A 8 -52.72 21.13 10.45
C PHE A 8 -51.53 21.93 9.89
N VAL A 9 -51.88 22.89 9.04
CA VAL A 9 -51.07 23.78 8.19
C VAL A 9 -50.88 25.14 8.87
N ALA A 10 -49.74 25.80 8.66
CA ALA A 10 -49.50 27.28 8.56
C ALA A 10 -48.00 27.56 8.82
N GLY A 11 -47.24 28.45 8.17
CA GLY A 11 -47.50 29.47 7.16
C GLY A 11 -46.30 30.46 7.15
N ILE A 12 -45.79 30.78 5.96
CA ILE A 12 -45.29 32.09 5.46
C ILE A 12 -44.14 32.81 6.21
N ALA A 13 -43.04 33.12 5.50
CA ALA A 13 -42.60 34.50 5.23
C ALA A 13 -41.40 34.56 4.26
N ILE A 14 -41.61 35.27 3.16
CA ILE A 14 -40.67 35.62 2.09
C ILE A 14 -39.88 36.85 2.54
N MET A 15 -38.57 36.92 2.30
CA MET A 15 -37.91 38.22 2.18
C MET A 15 -36.87 38.24 1.07
N SER A 16 -37.20 39.07 0.09
CA SER A 16 -36.55 39.37 -1.17
C SER A 16 -35.56 40.52 -0.95
N LEU A 17 -34.33 40.44 -1.48
CA LEU A 17 -33.53 41.62 -1.75
C LEU A 17 -32.73 41.45 -3.05
N CYS A 18 -33.16 42.20 -4.05
CA CYS A 18 -32.40 42.60 -5.22
C CYS A 18 -31.77 43.97 -4.90
N GLY A 19 -30.51 44.23 -5.27
CA GLY A 19 -29.90 45.55 -5.09
C GLY A 19 -28.48 45.64 -5.65
N CYS A 20 -28.36 46.39 -6.75
CA CYS A 20 -27.16 46.60 -7.57
C CYS A 20 -26.11 47.54 -6.97
N GLY A 21 -24.84 47.30 -7.35
CA GLY A 21 -23.98 48.34 -7.94
C GLY A 21 -22.96 49.07 -7.05
N GLY A 22 -21.67 48.76 -7.24
CA GLY A 22 -20.67 49.70 -7.81
C GLY A 22 -19.66 50.44 -6.90
N GLN A 23 -18.40 50.44 -7.39
CA GLN A 23 -17.25 51.36 -7.16
C GLN A 23 -16.27 50.95 -6.03
N SER A 24 -15.05 50.43 -6.35
CA SER A 24 -13.77 51.18 -6.52
C SER A 24 -13.22 51.68 -5.17
N ASP A 25 -12.00 51.43 -4.70
CA ASP A 25 -10.71 51.02 -5.26
C ASP A 25 -9.88 50.39 -4.12
N ASP A 26 -8.96 49.48 -4.43
CA ASP A 26 -7.62 49.40 -3.81
C ASP A 26 -6.86 48.27 -4.49
N GLY A 27 -5.94 48.65 -5.36
CA GLY A 27 -5.07 47.74 -6.08
C GLY A 27 -4.14 47.02 -5.12
N VAL A 28 -4.46 45.77 -4.84
CA VAL A 28 -3.48 44.78 -4.37
C VAL A 28 -3.09 43.94 -5.57
N VAL A 29 -1.83 44.09 -5.99
CA VAL A 29 -1.18 43.20 -6.93
C VAL A 29 -1.14 41.81 -6.29
N TYR A 30 -1.99 40.90 -6.75
CA TYR A 30 -1.83 39.48 -6.43
C TYR A 30 -0.69 38.95 -7.31
N ASP A 31 0.47 38.78 -6.69
CA ASP A 31 1.63 38.15 -7.31
C ASP A 31 1.24 36.71 -7.72
N ALA A 32 1.12 36.48 -9.02
CA ALA A 32 0.66 35.21 -9.61
C ALA A 32 1.73 34.10 -9.56
N ASN A 33 2.63 34.14 -8.56
CA ASN A 33 3.71 33.18 -8.37
C ASN A 33 3.64 32.40 -7.05
N ALA A 34 2.51 32.43 -6.34
CA ALA A 34 2.38 31.80 -5.02
C ALA A 34 1.50 30.54 -4.97
N LEU A 35 1.37 29.78 -6.07
CA LEU A 35 0.56 28.53 -6.08
C LEU A 35 1.16 27.38 -6.91
N LEU A 36 2.49 27.25 -6.97
CA LEU A 36 3.15 26.04 -7.47
C LEU A 36 4.46 25.80 -6.70
N ASP A 37 4.36 25.36 -5.45
CA ASP A 37 5.40 24.45 -4.92
C ASP A 37 4.82 23.49 -3.87
N SER A 38 3.57 23.08 -4.12
CA SER A 38 2.96 21.90 -3.52
C SER A 38 3.63 20.65 -4.08
N ALA A 39 4.84 20.35 -3.63
CA ALA A 39 5.45 19.05 -3.78
C ALA A 39 6.18 18.73 -2.48
N ILE A 40 5.39 18.34 -1.47
CA ILE A 40 5.89 17.54 -0.36
C ILE A 40 6.54 16.28 -0.97
N SER A 41 7.85 16.36 -1.19
CA SER A 41 8.71 15.22 -1.38
C SER A 41 8.77 14.50 -0.03
N GLU A 42 7.71 13.80 0.33
CA GLU A 42 7.82 12.72 1.30
C GLU A 42 8.84 11.75 0.74
N THR A 43 10.05 11.79 1.29
CA THR A 43 11.00 10.72 1.11
C THR A 43 10.38 9.50 1.79
N VAL A 44 9.65 8.69 1.02
CA VAL A 44 9.22 7.36 1.47
C VAL A 44 10.50 6.59 1.72
N THR A 45 10.93 6.55 2.97
CA THR A 45 12.09 5.77 3.42
C THR A 45 11.71 4.30 3.33
N VAL A 46 11.94 3.71 2.15
CA VAL A 46 11.84 2.26 1.98
C VAL A 46 12.83 1.63 2.97
N PRO A 47 12.37 0.73 3.86
CA PRO A 47 13.27 0.10 4.81
C PRO A 47 14.37 -0.64 4.05
N GLU A 48 15.62 -0.47 4.48
CA GLU A 48 16.77 -1.12 3.82
C GLU A 48 16.66 -2.65 3.89
N GLY A 49 16.08 -3.17 4.99
CA GLY A 49 15.88 -4.59 5.23
C GLY A 49 17.16 -5.36 5.59
N GLU A 50 16.98 -6.61 6.02
CA GLU A 50 18.07 -7.54 6.33
C GLU A 50 18.57 -8.23 5.06
N ALA A 51 19.88 -8.43 4.90
CA ALA A 51 20.43 -9.10 3.71
C ALA A 51 19.97 -10.57 3.62
N VAL A 52 19.41 -10.97 2.47
CA VAL A 52 19.06 -12.36 2.18
C VAL A 52 20.08 -12.92 1.17
N PRO A 53 20.86 -13.96 1.51
CA PRO A 53 21.73 -14.63 0.56
C PRO A 53 20.89 -15.39 -0.48
N VAL A 54 21.01 -15.01 -1.75
CA VAL A 54 20.28 -15.63 -2.88
C VAL A 54 21.29 -16.02 -3.98
N PRO A 55 22.10 -17.08 -3.79
CA PRO A 55 23.12 -17.47 -4.77
C PRO A 55 22.56 -17.88 -6.13
N SER A 56 21.26 -18.20 -6.21
CA SER A 56 20.57 -18.51 -7.47
C SER A 56 20.43 -17.30 -8.43
N ASP A 57 20.47 -16.06 -7.92
CA ASP A 57 20.46 -14.83 -8.73
C ASP A 57 21.63 -13.91 -8.37
N PRO A 58 22.85 -14.19 -8.86
CA PRO A 58 24.06 -13.44 -8.51
C PRO A 58 24.09 -12.02 -9.08
N ARG A 59 23.12 -11.65 -9.92
CA ARG A 59 23.04 -10.33 -10.55
C ARG A 59 22.19 -9.35 -9.74
N ALA A 60 21.52 -9.82 -8.68
CA ALA A 60 20.67 -9.00 -7.83
C ALA A 60 21.02 -9.16 -6.35
N SER A 61 20.69 -8.15 -5.57
CA SER A 61 20.72 -8.20 -4.12
C SER A 61 19.30 -8.29 -3.56
N TYR A 62 19.13 -9.10 -2.52
CA TYR A 62 17.84 -9.30 -1.87
C TYR A 62 17.89 -8.84 -0.42
N ARG A 63 16.82 -8.18 0.01
CA ARG A 63 16.63 -7.69 1.37
C ARG A 63 15.28 -8.14 1.91
N LEU A 64 15.24 -8.62 3.14
CA LEU A 64 14.01 -8.87 3.90
C LEU A 64 13.60 -7.55 4.56
N VAL A 65 12.56 -6.92 4.01
CA VAL A 65 12.05 -5.62 4.46
C VAL A 65 11.29 -5.79 5.77
N SER A 66 10.40 -6.79 5.83
CA SER A 66 9.64 -7.16 7.02
C SER A 66 9.20 -8.61 6.94
N TRP A 67 8.88 -9.18 8.09
CA TRP A 67 8.15 -10.45 8.18
C TRP A 67 7.28 -10.47 9.44
N SER A 68 6.20 -11.23 9.40
CA SER A 68 5.27 -11.41 10.53
C SER A 68 4.66 -12.81 10.50
N ARG A 69 4.06 -13.22 11.62
CA ARG A 69 3.27 -14.45 11.69
C ARG A 69 1.80 -14.11 11.43
N MET A 70 1.18 -14.84 10.52
CA MET A 70 -0.23 -14.73 10.17
C MET A 70 -1.11 -15.53 11.15
N GLU A 71 -2.42 -15.26 11.15
CA GLU A 71 -3.39 -15.95 12.04
C GLU A 71 -3.46 -17.46 11.79
N ASN A 72 -3.23 -17.89 10.55
CA ASN A 72 -3.18 -19.31 10.17
C ASN A 72 -1.87 -20.01 10.55
N GLY A 73 -0.92 -19.30 11.18
CA GLY A 73 0.37 -19.83 11.60
C GLY A 73 1.48 -19.69 10.56
N ASN A 74 1.14 -19.38 9.30
CA ASN A 74 2.11 -19.13 8.23
C ASN A 74 2.87 -17.81 8.47
N LEU A 75 3.94 -17.60 7.72
CA LEU A 75 4.70 -16.36 7.75
C LEU A 75 4.37 -15.51 6.54
N GLU A 76 4.13 -14.23 6.76
CA GLU A 76 4.14 -13.22 5.70
C GLU A 76 5.54 -12.59 5.65
N ALA A 77 6.11 -12.47 4.45
CA ALA A 77 7.40 -11.86 4.23
C ALA A 77 7.36 -10.87 3.06
N LEU A 78 7.85 -9.66 3.30
CA LEU A 78 8.05 -8.65 2.28
C LEU A 78 9.54 -8.55 1.98
N THR A 79 9.90 -8.71 0.72
CA THR A 79 11.29 -8.62 0.24
C THR A 79 11.45 -7.55 -0.81
N ARG A 80 12.62 -6.93 -0.83
CA ARG A 80 13.11 -6.07 -1.92
C ARG A 80 14.18 -6.81 -2.71
N ARG A 81 14.13 -6.67 -4.03
CA ARG A 81 15.15 -7.12 -4.97
C ARG A 81 15.69 -5.90 -5.71
N ASP A 82 16.99 -5.71 -5.68
CA ASP A 82 17.69 -4.67 -6.47
C ASP A 82 18.54 -5.38 -7.52
N GLY A 83 18.22 -5.21 -8.80
CA GLY A 83 18.92 -5.86 -9.91
C GLY A 83 19.11 -4.96 -11.13
N PRO A 84 19.64 -5.47 -12.26
CA PRO A 84 19.96 -4.67 -13.43
C PRO A 84 18.72 -4.08 -14.12
N SER A 85 17.55 -4.66 -13.87
CA SER A 85 16.25 -4.21 -14.38
C SER A 85 15.58 -3.17 -13.48
N GLY A 86 16.20 -2.81 -12.35
CA GLY A 86 15.62 -1.93 -11.34
C GLY A 86 15.33 -2.65 -10.03
N THR A 87 14.54 -1.98 -9.20
CA THR A 87 14.09 -2.47 -7.89
C THR A 87 12.69 -3.04 -8.00
N SER A 88 12.44 -4.18 -7.35
CA SER A 88 11.11 -4.74 -7.21
C SER A 88 10.86 -5.27 -5.80
N PHE A 89 9.60 -5.41 -5.44
CA PHE A 89 9.12 -5.87 -4.15
C PHE A 89 8.20 -7.08 -4.32
N ALA A 90 8.24 -7.97 -3.35
CA ALA A 90 7.38 -9.14 -3.33
C ALA A 90 6.97 -9.48 -1.90
N ARG A 91 5.67 -9.64 -1.70
CA ARG A 91 5.03 -10.07 -0.46
C ARG A 91 4.58 -11.52 -0.62
N ARG A 92 5.02 -12.40 0.26
CA ARG A 92 4.78 -13.85 0.19
C ARG A 92 4.17 -14.35 1.48
N GLU A 93 3.26 -15.31 1.36
CA GLU A 93 2.88 -16.20 2.44
C GLU A 93 3.70 -17.48 2.34
N ILE A 94 4.21 -17.97 3.47
CA ILE A 94 5.16 -19.07 3.57
C ILE A 94 4.69 -20.04 4.65
N ASP A 95 4.52 -21.31 4.28
CA ASP A 95 4.34 -22.41 5.20
C ASP A 95 5.70 -23.10 5.40
N CYS A 96 6.29 -22.89 6.57
CA CYS A 96 7.62 -23.43 6.92
C CYS A 96 7.62 -24.92 7.25
N ASP A 97 6.45 -25.52 7.46
CA ASP A 97 6.32 -26.94 7.78
C ASP A 97 6.10 -27.75 6.50
N ALA A 98 5.23 -27.26 5.61
CA ALA A 98 4.98 -27.88 4.31
C ALA A 98 6.02 -27.48 3.24
N MET A 99 6.86 -26.47 3.51
CA MET A 99 7.80 -25.88 2.55
C MET A 99 7.10 -25.44 1.26
N THR A 100 6.01 -24.70 1.43
CA THR A 100 5.23 -24.12 0.33
C THR A 100 5.12 -22.60 0.49
N PHE A 101 4.79 -21.92 -0.61
CA PHE A 101 4.61 -20.47 -0.61
C PHE A 101 3.57 -20.03 -1.63
N ARG A 102 3.05 -18.81 -1.47
CA ARG A 102 2.34 -18.09 -2.53
C ARG A 102 2.66 -16.60 -2.48
N TYR A 103 2.49 -15.93 -3.60
CA TYR A 103 2.58 -14.48 -3.65
C TYR A 103 1.26 -13.86 -3.18
N LEU A 104 1.37 -12.95 -2.20
CA LEU A 104 0.27 -12.11 -1.76
C LEU A 104 0.24 -10.79 -2.52
N GLY A 105 1.38 -10.33 -3.05
CA GLY A 105 1.49 -9.11 -3.85
C GLY A 105 2.91 -8.96 -4.40
N GLU A 106 3.05 -8.23 -5.51
CA GLU A 106 4.34 -7.94 -6.14
C GLU A 106 4.25 -6.66 -6.98
N GLY A 107 5.38 -5.99 -7.18
CA GLY A 107 5.46 -4.81 -8.02
C GLY A 107 6.83 -4.14 -8.01
N ASP A 108 6.95 -3.02 -8.72
CA ASP A 108 8.18 -2.22 -8.76
C ASP A 108 8.22 -1.23 -7.58
N THR A 109 7.09 -1.04 -6.90
CA THR A 109 6.95 -0.21 -5.70
C THR A 109 6.51 -1.00 -4.48
N LEU A 110 6.79 -0.47 -3.29
CA LEU A 110 6.33 -1.05 -2.03
C LEU A 110 4.79 -1.14 -1.98
N ALA A 111 4.11 -0.08 -2.40
CA ALA A 111 2.65 0.00 -2.37
C ALA A 111 1.98 -1.08 -3.26
N GLU A 112 2.57 -1.39 -4.42
CA GLU A 112 2.07 -2.47 -5.29
C GLU A 112 2.25 -3.85 -4.65
N ALA A 113 3.36 -4.10 -3.95
CA ALA A 113 3.58 -5.36 -3.24
C ALA A 113 2.71 -5.51 -1.98
N GLU A 114 2.33 -4.40 -1.35
CA GLU A 114 1.40 -4.37 -0.22
C GLU A 114 -0.05 -4.59 -0.66
N ALA A 115 -0.40 -4.20 -1.90
CA ALA A 115 -1.70 -4.53 -2.47
C ALA A 115 -1.87 -6.06 -2.61
N ASP A 116 -3.11 -6.53 -2.45
CA ASP A 116 -3.42 -7.94 -2.64
C ASP A 116 -3.35 -8.30 -4.12
N SER A 117 -2.71 -9.43 -4.40
CA SER A 117 -2.65 -10.02 -5.73
C SER A 117 -4.06 -10.33 -6.20
N PRO A 118 -4.43 -9.95 -7.43
CA PRO A 118 -5.79 -10.16 -7.94
C PRO A 118 -6.15 -11.64 -8.06
N ASN A 119 -5.16 -12.54 -8.05
CA ASN A 119 -5.35 -13.98 -8.14
C ASN A 119 -4.48 -14.69 -7.11
N LEU A 120 -4.96 -14.76 -5.86
CA LEU A 120 -4.37 -15.59 -4.83
C LEU A 120 -4.59 -17.06 -5.20
N GLY A 121 -3.60 -17.67 -5.83
CA GLY A 121 -3.59 -19.09 -6.14
C GLY A 121 -3.35 -19.97 -4.91
N GLU A 122 -3.36 -21.28 -5.15
CA GLU A 122 -2.91 -22.28 -4.19
C GLU A 122 -1.42 -22.09 -3.86
N MET A 123 -1.01 -22.55 -2.67
CA MET A 123 0.40 -22.57 -2.32
C MET A 123 1.17 -23.54 -3.21
N SER A 124 2.33 -23.11 -3.69
CA SER A 124 3.23 -23.89 -4.53
C SER A 124 4.41 -24.40 -3.72
N ALA A 125 4.91 -25.58 -4.07
CA ALA A 125 6.10 -26.14 -3.44
C ALA A 125 7.34 -25.26 -3.69
N LEU A 126 8.20 -25.14 -2.67
CA LEU A 126 9.51 -24.50 -2.80
C LEU A 126 10.45 -25.42 -3.59
N LEU A 127 10.92 -24.95 -4.75
CA LEU A 127 11.80 -25.70 -5.63
C LEU A 127 13.27 -25.38 -5.32
N PRO A 128 14.16 -26.38 -5.14
CA PRO A 128 15.57 -26.13 -4.87
C PRO A 128 16.23 -25.21 -5.90
N GLY A 129 17.02 -24.25 -5.42
CA GLY A 129 17.71 -23.28 -6.27
C GLY A 129 16.82 -22.18 -6.88
N SER A 130 15.57 -22.05 -6.42
CA SER A 130 14.74 -20.89 -6.74
C SER A 130 14.92 -19.76 -5.72
N ILE A 131 14.75 -18.53 -6.17
CA ILE A 131 14.75 -17.32 -5.31
C ILE A 131 13.73 -17.47 -4.17
N SER A 132 12.53 -17.99 -4.47
CA SER A 132 11.50 -18.18 -3.45
C SER A 132 11.93 -19.15 -2.36
N THR A 133 12.62 -20.24 -2.71
CA THR A 133 13.20 -21.17 -1.74
C THR A 133 14.23 -20.51 -0.84
N GLU A 134 15.17 -19.78 -1.43
CA GLU A 134 16.24 -19.12 -0.67
C GLU A 134 15.69 -18.06 0.30
N VAL A 135 14.72 -17.26 -0.16
CA VAL A 135 13.99 -16.29 0.67
C VAL A 135 13.18 -16.99 1.76
N SER A 136 12.36 -17.97 1.41
CA SER A 136 11.48 -18.64 2.37
C SER A 136 12.27 -19.37 3.46
N GLU A 137 13.34 -20.07 3.10
CA GLU A 137 14.21 -20.72 4.08
C GLU A 137 14.88 -19.71 5.02
N PHE A 138 15.28 -18.55 4.50
CA PHE A 138 15.84 -17.48 5.31
C PHE A 138 14.83 -17.01 6.37
N VAL A 139 13.60 -16.72 5.95
CA VAL A 139 12.52 -16.27 6.85
C VAL A 139 12.16 -17.37 7.85
N CYS A 140 12.05 -18.63 7.41
CA CYS A 140 11.75 -19.75 8.30
C CYS A 140 12.81 -19.97 9.37
N ARG A 141 14.11 -19.78 9.06
CA ARG A 141 15.17 -19.80 10.08
C ARG A 141 15.04 -18.64 11.05
N ARG A 142 14.71 -17.44 10.54
CA ARG A 142 14.53 -16.23 11.35
C ARG A 142 13.35 -16.31 12.33
N ALA A 143 12.31 -17.06 11.99
CA ALA A 143 11.13 -17.25 12.83
C ALA A 143 11.29 -18.32 13.91
N ARG A 144 12.41 -19.07 13.91
CA ARG A 144 12.73 -20.12 14.89
C ARG A 144 13.65 -19.62 16.03
N VAL A 145 14.17 -18.40 15.92
CA VAL A 145 15.01 -17.74 16.94
C VAL A 145 14.19 -16.81 17.80
#